data_AF-A0A658IBJ9-F1
#
_entry.id   AF-A0A658IBJ9-F1
#
_cell.length_a   1.000
_cell.length_b   1.000
_cell.length_c   1.000
_cell.angle_alpha   90.00
_cell.angle_beta   90.00
_cell.angle_gamma   90.00
#
_symmetry.space_group_name_H-M   'P 1'
#
loop_
_entity.id
_entity.type
_entity.pdbx_description
1 polymer ?
#
loop_
_entity_poly.entity_id
_entity_poly.type
_entity_poly.pdbx_seq_one_letter_code
_entity_poly.pdbx_strand_id
1 'polypeptide(L)'
;FELGGHSLLALRLIEGINATLGVEFALRDLFANPVLSQMAKQLTAQDKKDVATSDRPNLVHLRRGRSPVKLVCIHPGGGGGIGEAYAPLIGALSKEMDVTGISAVDLDTLTRPEASVPEIAANYLHQLSDIIQTPWILVGWSAGGLIAYEMTRLAMKNGCIPLGTLLIDSYPHTRDTMPDEREVRVEFY
;
A
#
# COMPACT_ATOMS: atom_id res chain seq x y z
N PHE A 1 9.30 -8.87 12.23
CA PHE A 1 10.11 -7.96 11.39
C PHE A 1 11.57 -7.97 11.81
N GLU A 2 11.89 -7.82 13.10
CA GLU A 2 13.27 -7.90 13.63
C GLU A 2 14.02 -9.19 13.25
N LEU A 3 13.30 -10.29 13.01
CA LEU A 3 13.84 -11.56 12.54
C LEU A 3 14.06 -11.64 11.01
N GLY A 4 14.11 -10.51 10.30
CA GLY A 4 14.29 -10.46 8.84
C GLY A 4 13.02 -10.58 8.00
N GLY A 5 11.84 -10.54 8.64
CA GLY A 5 10.55 -10.52 7.94
C GLY A 5 10.31 -9.20 7.22
N HIS A 6 9.76 -9.25 6.00
CA HIS A 6 9.38 -8.08 5.19
C HIS A 6 7.91 -8.21 4.71
N SER A 7 7.37 -7.17 4.06
CA SER A 7 5.94 -7.06 3.75
C SER A 7 5.37 -8.26 2.97
N LEU A 8 6.19 -8.90 2.11
CA LEU A 8 5.77 -10.10 1.39
C LEU A 8 5.64 -11.33 2.30
N LEU A 9 6.58 -11.51 3.24
CA LEU A 9 6.48 -12.56 4.26
C LEU A 9 5.29 -12.31 5.19
N ALA A 10 4.97 -11.04 5.48
CA ALA A 10 3.79 -10.68 6.25
C ALA A 10 2.48 -11.04 5.52
N LEU A 11 2.37 -10.70 4.23
CA LEU A 11 1.21 -11.09 3.41
C LEU A 11 1.07 -12.61 3.31
N ARG A 12 2.17 -13.34 3.09
CA ARG A 12 2.17 -14.82 3.06
C ARG A 12 1.72 -15.43 4.39
N LEU A 13 2.19 -14.87 5.51
CA LEU A 13 1.79 -15.32 6.84
C LEU A 13 0.29 -15.12 7.05
N ILE A 14 -0.26 -13.99 6.63
CA ILE A 14 -1.69 -13.69 6.75
C ILE A 14 -2.54 -14.65 5.90
N GLU A 15 -2.17 -14.87 4.64
CA GLU A 15 -2.86 -15.83 3.78
C GLU A 15 -2.83 -17.23 4.39
N GLY A 16 -1.69 -17.66 4.92
CA GLY A 16 -1.56 -18.96 5.59
C GLY A 16 -2.42 -19.09 6.85
N ILE A 17 -2.45 -18.05 7.69
CA ILE A 17 -3.29 -17.99 8.89
C ILE A 17 -4.78 -18.09 8.50
N ASN A 18 -5.23 -17.29 7.53
CA ASN A 18 -6.62 -17.25 7.11
C ASN A 18 -7.06 -18.58 6.48
N ALA A 19 -6.22 -19.17 5.62
CA ALA A 19 -6.51 -20.45 4.97
C ALA A 19 -6.53 -21.62 5.95
N THR A 20 -5.65 -21.61 6.96
CA THR A 20 -5.52 -22.72 7.92
C THR A 20 -6.56 -22.64 9.04
N LEU A 21 -6.84 -21.44 9.53
CA LEU A 21 -7.70 -21.24 10.71
C LEU A 21 -9.13 -20.79 10.35
N GLY A 22 -9.41 -20.44 9.09
CA GLY A 22 -10.74 -19.99 8.67
C GLY A 22 -11.14 -18.64 9.29
N VAL A 23 -10.16 -17.80 9.59
CA VAL A 23 -10.32 -16.48 10.24
C VAL A 23 -10.07 -15.35 9.24
N GLU A 24 -10.50 -14.13 9.58
CA GLU A 24 -10.07 -12.90 8.89
C GLU A 24 -9.01 -12.17 9.72
N PHE A 25 -7.77 -12.62 9.60
CA PHE A 25 -6.61 -11.91 10.14
C PHE A 25 -6.13 -10.89 9.11
N ALA A 26 -5.99 -9.63 9.51
CA ALA A 26 -5.60 -8.57 8.60
C ALA A 26 -4.14 -8.12 8.78
N LEU A 27 -3.61 -7.45 7.76
CA LEU A 27 -2.27 -6.88 7.79
C LEU A 27 -2.10 -5.82 8.89
N ARG A 28 -3.17 -5.07 9.19
CA ARG A 28 -3.24 -4.19 10.36
C ARG A 28 -2.94 -4.94 11.65
N ASP A 29 -3.56 -6.11 11.85
CA ASP A 29 -3.47 -6.86 13.10
C ASP A 29 -2.05 -7.38 13.31
N LEU A 30 -1.40 -7.81 12.22
CA LEU A 30 0.01 -8.20 12.20
C LEU A 30 0.95 -7.05 12.56
N PHE A 31 0.71 -5.84 12.02
CA PHE A 31 1.54 -4.66 12.35
C PHE A 31 1.25 -4.08 13.72
N ALA A 32 0.00 -4.14 14.19
CA ALA A 32 -0.39 -3.69 15.52
C ALA A 32 0.24 -4.56 16.62
N ASN A 33 0.39 -5.87 16.35
CA ASN A 33 0.94 -6.83 17.29
C ASN A 33 1.93 -7.79 16.58
N PRO A 34 3.17 -7.37 16.28
CA PRO A 34 4.14 -8.17 15.53
C PRO A 34 4.79 -9.28 16.37
N VAL A 35 4.06 -9.80 17.37
CA VAL A 35 4.49 -10.86 18.30
C VAL A 35 3.48 -11.99 18.25
N LEU A 36 3.94 -13.21 17.93
CA LEU A 36 3.08 -14.39 17.73
C LEU A 36 2.09 -14.65 18.89
N SER A 37 2.54 -14.48 20.14
CA SER A 37 1.69 -14.70 21.32
C SER A 37 0.58 -13.66 21.47
N GLN A 38 0.77 -12.44 20.95
CA GLN A 38 -0.25 -11.40 20.93
C GLN A 38 -1.23 -11.62 19.78
N MET A 39 -0.74 -12.03 18.59
CA MET A 39 -1.57 -12.41 17.45
C MET A 39 -2.53 -13.56 17.81
N ALA A 40 -2.01 -14.61 18.47
CA ALA A 40 -2.83 -15.75 18.89
C ALA A 40 -3.96 -15.36 19.86
N LYS A 41 -3.72 -14.37 20.74
CA LYS A 41 -4.74 -13.83 21.65
C LYS A 41 -5.80 -12.99 20.93
N GLN A 42 -5.42 -12.23 19.90
CA GLN A 42 -6.39 -11.49 19.10
C GLN A 42 -7.29 -12.41 18.28
N LEU A 43 -6.69 -13.45 17.67
CA LEU A 43 -7.40 -14.44 16.87
C LEU A 43 -8.45 -15.23 17.67
N THR A 44 -8.26 -15.36 18.99
CA THR A 44 -9.23 -16.00 19.89
C THR A 44 -10.33 -15.06 20.37
N ALA A 45 -10.23 -13.75 20.10
CA ALA A 45 -11.12 -12.71 20.63
C ALA A 45 -11.98 -12.00 19.56
N GLN A 46 -11.84 -12.31 18.27
CA GLN A 46 -12.54 -11.61 17.21
C GLN A 46 -13.90 -12.25 16.84
N ASP A 47 -14.97 -11.53 17.15
CA ASP A 47 -16.25 -11.63 16.44
C ASP A 47 -16.19 -10.82 15.13
N LYS A 48 -16.72 -11.41 14.05
CA LYS A 48 -16.78 -10.83 12.70
C LYS A 48 -17.46 -9.46 12.71
N LYS A 49 -16.79 -8.44 12.18
CA LYS A 49 -17.39 -7.14 11.86
C LYS A 49 -17.16 -6.79 10.41
N ASP A 50 -18.25 -6.70 9.65
CA ASP A 50 -18.27 -6.21 8.27
C ASP A 50 -18.00 -4.71 8.20
N VAL A 51 -17.14 -4.27 7.28
CA VAL A 51 -16.99 -2.84 6.94
C VAL A 51 -16.80 -2.68 5.43
N ALA A 52 -17.66 -1.88 4.80
CA ALA A 52 -17.69 -1.58 3.36
C ALA A 52 -16.62 -0.56 2.94
N THR A 53 -16.20 -0.58 1.67
CA THR A 53 -15.32 0.44 1.06
C THR A 53 -16.04 1.79 1.09
N SER A 54 -15.51 2.77 1.81
CA SER A 54 -16.17 4.08 1.95
C SER A 54 -15.69 5.06 0.87
N ASP A 55 -16.63 5.73 0.21
CA ASP A 55 -16.41 6.80 -0.80
C ASP A 55 -15.96 8.14 -0.16
N ARG A 56 -15.38 8.08 1.05
CA ARG A 56 -14.95 9.27 1.78
C ARG A 56 -13.59 9.75 1.27
N PRO A 57 -13.40 11.06 1.08
CA PRO A 57 -12.10 11.62 0.72
C PRO A 57 -11.03 11.26 1.77
N ASN A 58 -9.89 10.75 1.31
CA ASN A 58 -8.77 10.30 2.15
C ASN A 58 -7.44 11.00 1.78
N LEU A 59 -7.52 12.14 1.10
CA LEU A 59 -6.39 12.96 0.72
C LEU A 59 -5.85 13.74 1.93
N VAL A 60 -4.53 13.73 2.08
CA VAL A 60 -3.80 14.42 3.15
C VAL A 60 -2.72 15.29 2.54
N HIS A 61 -2.72 16.58 2.83
CA HIS A 61 -1.59 17.45 2.45
C HIS A 61 -0.41 17.18 3.38
N LEU A 62 0.64 16.54 2.85
CA LEU A 62 1.86 16.22 3.60
C LEU A 62 2.83 17.41 3.62
N ARG A 63 2.86 18.18 2.54
CA ARG A 63 3.57 19.47 2.47
C ARG A 63 2.97 20.36 1.40
N ARG A 64 2.71 21.62 1.74
CA ARG A 64 2.37 22.65 0.75
C ARG A 64 3.65 23.23 0.15
N GLY A 65 3.74 23.18 -1.17
CA GLY A 65 4.84 23.74 -1.95
C GLY A 65 4.33 24.62 -3.08
N ARG A 66 5.21 25.37 -3.73
CA ARG A 66 4.86 26.27 -4.84
C ARG A 66 5.16 25.67 -6.22
N SER A 67 5.73 24.46 -6.27
CA SER A 67 5.98 23.76 -7.51
C SER A 67 4.68 23.60 -8.32
N PRO A 68 4.73 23.84 -9.64
CA PRO A 68 3.61 23.48 -10.51
C PRO A 68 3.43 21.97 -10.61
N VAL A 69 4.48 21.18 -10.30
CA VAL A 69 4.43 19.73 -10.27
C VAL A 69 3.90 19.24 -8.92
N LYS A 70 2.86 18.42 -8.93
CA LYS A 70 2.28 17.80 -7.73
C LYS A 70 2.82 16.39 -7.53
N LEU A 71 3.30 16.08 -6.34
CA LEU A 71 3.74 14.74 -5.98
C LEU A 71 2.65 14.05 -5.15
N VAL A 72 2.22 12.87 -5.58
CA VAL A 72 1.13 12.12 -4.95
C VAL A 72 1.65 10.80 -4.39
N CYS A 73 1.64 10.66 -3.08
CA CYS A 73 2.08 9.48 -2.34
C CYS A 73 0.91 8.54 -2.05
N ILE A 74 1.04 7.25 -2.38
CA ILE A 74 0.01 6.24 -2.14
C ILE A 74 0.37 5.40 -0.93
N HIS A 75 -0.55 5.21 0.01
CA HIS A 75 -0.28 4.44 1.23
C HIS A 75 0.34 3.05 0.94
N PRO A 76 1.26 2.58 1.79
CA PRO A 76 1.72 1.20 1.75
C PRO A 76 0.64 0.24 2.27
N GLY A 77 0.92 -1.06 2.20
CA GLY A 77 0.11 -2.06 2.89
C GLY A 77 0.39 -2.03 4.39
N GLY A 78 -0.67 -2.09 5.21
CA GLY A 78 -0.53 -2.22 6.66
C GLY A 78 -0.35 -0.91 7.40
N GLY A 79 -1.46 -0.22 7.65
CA GLY A 79 -1.72 0.60 8.84
C GLY A 79 -0.86 1.74 9.34
N GLY A 80 0.35 1.94 8.83
CA GLY A 80 1.12 3.14 9.11
C GLY A 80 0.43 4.37 8.54
N GLY A 81 0.55 5.50 9.23
CA GLY A 81 0.09 6.78 8.70
C GLY A 81 0.85 7.16 7.44
N ILE A 82 0.15 7.69 6.43
CA ILE A 82 0.77 8.11 5.16
C ILE A 82 1.93 9.12 5.37
N GLY A 83 1.84 9.97 6.39
CA GLY A 83 2.90 10.92 6.72
C GLY A 83 4.17 10.23 7.26
N GLU A 84 4.02 9.20 8.09
CA GLU A 84 5.15 8.45 8.65
C GLU A 84 5.85 7.63 7.56
N ALA A 85 5.07 6.97 6.71
CA ALA A 85 5.59 6.15 5.62
C ALA A 85 6.47 6.96 4.64
N TYR A 86 6.13 8.23 4.41
CA TYR A 86 6.82 9.07 3.45
C TYR A 86 7.68 10.18 4.07
N ALA A 87 7.76 10.30 5.40
CA ALA A 87 8.51 11.36 6.07
C ALA A 87 9.98 11.45 5.62
N PRO A 88 10.75 10.33 5.52
CA PRO A 88 12.15 10.41 5.07
C PRO A 88 12.28 10.93 3.64
N LEU A 89 11.41 10.46 2.73
CA LEU A 89 11.40 10.92 1.34
C LEU A 89 11.08 12.41 1.28
N ILE A 90 10.02 12.85 1.97
CA ILE A 90 9.60 14.24 2.00
C ILE A 90 10.72 15.12 2.56
N GLY A 91 11.42 14.68 3.60
CA GLY A 91 12.57 15.40 4.17
C GLY A 91 13.74 15.60 3.20
N ALA A 92 13.94 14.68 2.25
CA ALA A 92 14.99 14.76 1.24
C ALA A 92 14.61 15.59 0.00
N LEU A 93 13.31 15.81 -0.24
CA LEU A 93 12.82 16.59 -1.37
C LEU A 93 13.00 18.11 -1.16
N SER A 94 13.08 18.85 -2.27
CA SER A 94 13.03 20.32 -2.25
C SER A 94 11.79 20.82 -1.49
N LYS A 95 11.96 21.87 -0.68
CA LYS A 95 10.86 22.51 0.09
C LYS A 95 9.79 23.13 -0.80
N GLU A 96 10.10 23.37 -2.08
CA GLU A 96 9.14 23.89 -3.06
C GLU A 96 8.16 22.82 -3.56
N MET A 97 8.44 21.53 -3.35
CA MET A 97 7.59 20.43 -3.82
C MET A 97 6.29 20.37 -3.00
N ASP A 98 5.16 20.40 -3.71
CA ASP A 98 3.83 20.18 -3.16
C ASP A 98 3.55 18.67 -3.12
N VAL A 99 3.24 18.16 -1.93
CA VAL A 99 3.12 16.73 -1.65
C VAL A 99 1.77 16.45 -1.02
N THR A 100 0.98 15.64 -1.72
CA THR A 100 -0.30 15.10 -1.25
C THR A 100 -0.14 13.60 -1.04
N GLY A 101 -0.68 13.07 0.04
CA GLY A 101 -0.77 11.65 0.32
C GLY A 101 -2.22 11.16 0.21
N ILE A 102 -2.39 9.90 -0.17
CA ILE A 102 -3.68 9.19 -0.12
C ILE A 102 -3.57 8.16 1.00
N SER A 103 -4.33 8.35 2.08
CA SER A 103 -4.37 7.42 3.21
C SER A 103 -5.26 6.22 2.90
N ALA A 104 -4.99 5.03 3.41
CA ALA A 104 -5.96 3.94 3.29
C ALA A 104 -7.28 4.34 4.00
N VAL A 105 -8.43 4.24 3.32
CA VAL A 105 -9.75 4.41 3.98
C VAL A 105 -9.97 3.29 4.98
N ASP A 106 -9.56 2.08 4.59
CA ASP A 106 -9.53 0.90 5.42
C ASP A 106 -8.16 0.23 5.24
N LEU A 107 -7.47 -0.07 6.34
CA LEU A 107 -6.16 -0.74 6.33
C LEU A 107 -6.18 -2.13 5.67
N ASP A 108 -7.38 -2.67 5.43
CA ASP A 108 -7.66 -4.01 4.90
C ASP A 108 -7.92 -3.99 3.39
N THR A 109 -7.71 -2.85 2.73
CA THR A 109 -7.97 -2.65 1.29
C THR A 109 -7.22 -3.64 0.38
N LEU A 110 -6.13 -4.25 0.84
CA LEU A 110 -5.37 -5.25 0.09
C LEU A 110 -5.70 -6.70 0.46
N THR A 111 -6.47 -6.92 1.52
CA THR A 111 -6.86 -8.26 2.01
C THR A 111 -8.34 -8.58 1.74
N ARG A 112 -9.11 -7.63 1.19
CA ARG A 112 -10.47 -7.88 0.71
C ARG A 112 -10.42 -8.61 -0.64
N PRO A 113 -11.06 -9.78 -0.78
CA PRO A 113 -11.28 -10.41 -2.08
C PRO A 113 -12.08 -9.51 -3.04
N GLU A 114 -12.85 -8.57 -2.51
CA GLU A 114 -13.86 -7.79 -3.24
C GLU A 114 -13.41 -6.39 -3.68
N ALA A 115 -12.28 -5.87 -3.17
CA ALA A 115 -11.72 -4.59 -3.63
C ALA A 115 -10.42 -4.85 -4.39
N SER A 116 -10.53 -5.00 -5.69
CA SER A 116 -9.40 -5.22 -6.58
C SER A 116 -8.53 -3.95 -6.66
N VAL A 117 -7.22 -4.12 -6.88
CA VAL A 117 -6.29 -2.98 -7.11
C VAL A 117 -6.83 -1.99 -8.18
N PRO A 118 -7.45 -2.44 -9.30
CA PRO A 118 -8.12 -1.57 -10.25
C PRO A 118 -9.23 -0.68 -9.68
N GLU A 119 -10.07 -1.20 -8.78
CA GLU A 119 -11.17 -0.42 -8.17
C GLU A 119 -10.63 0.64 -7.22
N ILE A 120 -9.62 0.30 -6.42
CA ILE A 120 -8.93 1.25 -5.54
C ILE A 120 -8.28 2.36 -6.37
N ALA A 121 -7.57 1.98 -7.43
CA ALA A 121 -6.91 2.92 -8.32
C ALA A 121 -7.92 3.86 -9.00
N ALA A 122 -9.06 3.34 -9.47
CA ALA A 122 -10.13 4.14 -10.07
C ALA A 122 -10.72 5.15 -9.07
N ASN A 123 -10.99 4.72 -7.83
CA ASN A 123 -11.46 5.60 -6.77
C ASN A 123 -10.44 6.72 -6.46
N TYR A 124 -9.16 6.37 -6.33
CA TYR A 124 -8.12 7.36 -6.05
C TYR A 124 -7.95 8.36 -7.19
N LEU A 125 -8.01 7.92 -8.45
CA LEU A 125 -8.01 8.83 -9.60
C LEU A 125 -9.20 9.77 -9.59
N HIS A 126 -10.39 9.28 -9.22
CA HIS A 126 -11.59 10.11 -9.11
C HIS A 126 -11.40 11.23 -8.06
N GLN A 127 -10.81 10.91 -6.91
CA GLN A 127 -10.51 11.90 -5.86
C GLN A 127 -9.44 12.92 -6.27
N LEU A 128 -8.58 12.59 -7.22
CA LEU A 128 -7.50 13.46 -7.70
C LEU A 128 -7.93 14.38 -8.87
N SER A 129 -9.23 14.55 -9.15
CA SER A 129 -9.74 15.30 -10.32
C SER A 129 -9.10 16.67 -10.54
N ASP A 130 -8.77 17.38 -9.46
CA ASP A 130 -8.15 18.70 -9.53
C ASP A 130 -6.63 18.63 -9.71
N ILE A 131 -5.99 17.59 -9.16
CA ILE A 131 -4.54 17.39 -9.23
C ILE A 131 -4.13 16.93 -10.62
N ILE A 132 -4.88 16.01 -11.23
CA ILE A 132 -4.53 15.43 -12.55
C ILE A 132 -4.60 16.43 -13.71
N GLN A 133 -5.17 17.62 -13.48
CA GLN A 133 -5.15 18.74 -14.43
C GLN A 133 -3.81 19.50 -14.44
N THR A 134 -2.94 19.23 -13.46
CA THR A 134 -1.60 19.78 -13.36
C THR A 134 -0.56 18.71 -13.70
N PRO A 135 0.70 19.07 -14.02
CA PRO A 135 1.76 18.07 -14.11
C PRO A 135 1.92 17.35 -12.76
N TRP A 136 1.84 16.03 -12.75
CA TRP A 136 1.79 15.25 -11.52
C TRP A 136 2.67 14.00 -11.59
N ILE A 137 3.19 13.58 -10.43
CA ILE A 137 4.04 12.39 -10.27
C ILE A 137 3.42 11.50 -9.21
N LEU A 138 3.31 10.21 -9.51
CA LEU A 138 2.89 9.18 -8.55
C LEU A 138 4.10 8.59 -7.83
N VAL A 139 3.96 8.33 -6.54
CA VAL A 139 4.96 7.62 -5.74
C VAL A 139 4.25 6.57 -4.90
N GLY A 140 4.66 5.31 -5.04
CA GLY A 140 4.12 4.18 -4.29
C GLY A 140 5.22 3.34 -3.68
N TRP A 141 5.11 3.06 -2.38
CA TRP A 141 6.00 2.13 -1.67
C TRP A 141 5.24 0.84 -1.36
N SER A 142 5.89 -0.31 -1.56
CA SER A 142 5.30 -1.64 -1.31
C SER A 142 3.99 -1.79 -2.09
N ALA A 143 2.88 -2.15 -1.44
CA ALA A 143 1.58 -2.25 -2.09
C ALA A 143 1.07 -0.94 -2.70
N GLY A 144 1.48 0.21 -2.17
CA GLY A 144 1.18 1.52 -2.76
C GLY A 144 1.74 1.65 -4.17
N GLY A 145 2.82 0.94 -4.51
CA GLY A 145 3.37 0.90 -5.87
C GLY A 145 2.51 0.12 -6.85
N LEU A 146 1.85 -0.97 -6.42
CA LEU A 146 0.88 -1.69 -7.27
C LEU A 146 -0.32 -0.82 -7.61
N ILE A 147 -0.83 -0.09 -6.60
CA ILE A 147 -1.93 0.87 -6.78
C ILE A 147 -1.47 2.02 -7.70
N ALA A 148 -0.29 2.60 -7.47
CA ALA A 148 0.26 3.67 -8.31
C ALA A 148 0.46 3.25 -9.78
N TYR A 149 0.93 2.02 -10.00
CA TYR A 149 1.06 1.45 -11.34
C TYR A 149 -0.30 1.34 -12.02
N GLU A 150 -1.31 0.80 -11.33
CA GLU A 150 -2.65 0.65 -11.88
C GLU A 150 -3.34 2.00 -12.12
N MET A 151 -3.15 2.97 -11.22
CA MET A 151 -3.58 4.35 -11.45
C MET A 151 -2.94 4.93 -12.72
N THR A 152 -1.64 4.69 -12.92
CA THR A 152 -0.96 5.12 -14.15
C THR A 152 -1.60 4.50 -15.38
N ARG A 153 -1.84 3.19 -15.36
CA ARG A 153 -2.45 2.44 -16.48
C ARG A 153 -3.85 2.96 -16.81
N LEU A 154 -4.68 3.17 -15.80
CA LEU A 154 -6.04 3.70 -15.96
C LEU A 154 -6.04 5.15 -16.44
N ALA A 155 -5.17 5.99 -15.90
CA ALA A 155 -5.08 7.40 -16.29
C ALA A 155 -4.59 7.55 -17.74
N MET A 156 -3.58 6.77 -18.15
CA MET A 156 -3.10 6.72 -19.53
C MET A 156 -4.18 6.27 -20.52
N LYS A 157 -5.01 5.28 -20.15
CA LYS A 157 -6.15 4.84 -20.97
C LYS A 157 -7.14 5.97 -21.25
N ASN A 158 -7.26 6.93 -20.33
CA ASN A 158 -8.13 8.10 -20.45
C ASN A 158 -7.39 9.37 -20.91
N GLY A 159 -6.17 9.25 -21.43
CA GLY A 159 -5.38 10.39 -21.92
C GLY A 159 -4.80 11.31 -20.84
N CYS A 160 -4.92 10.94 -19.56
CA CYS A 160 -4.40 11.70 -18.42
C CYS A 160 -3.07 11.08 -17.96
N ILE A 161 -1.96 11.50 -18.56
CA ILE A 161 -0.66 10.83 -18.36
C ILE A 161 0.13 11.55 -17.24
N PRO A 162 0.53 10.86 -16.14
CA PRO A 162 1.44 11.45 -15.15
C PRO A 162 2.83 11.68 -15.76
N LEU A 163 3.58 12.66 -15.25
CA LEU A 163 4.96 12.89 -15.63
C LEU A 163 5.89 11.71 -15.30
N GLY A 164 5.52 10.93 -14.29
CA GLY A 164 6.23 9.73 -13.91
C GLY A 164 5.58 9.00 -12.75
N THR A 165 5.98 7.74 -12.58
CA THR A 165 5.52 6.86 -11.49
C THR A 165 6.73 6.21 -10.85
N LEU A 166 6.97 6.51 -9.57
CA LEU A 166 8.07 5.96 -8.79
C LEU A 166 7.55 4.77 -7.97
N LEU A 167 8.14 3.60 -8.21
CA LEU A 167 7.86 2.38 -7.50
C LEU A 167 9.03 2.08 -6.55
N ILE A 168 8.76 2.06 -5.26
CA ILE A 168 9.76 1.82 -4.22
C ILE A 168 9.49 0.44 -3.64
N ASP A 169 10.39 -0.50 -3.86
CA ASP A 169 10.31 -1.85 -3.30
C ASP A 169 8.94 -2.53 -3.55
N SER A 170 8.47 -2.44 -4.80
CA SER A 170 7.16 -2.92 -5.25
C SER A 170 7.32 -4.00 -6.31
N TYR A 171 6.62 -5.12 -6.16
CA TYR A 171 6.76 -6.30 -7.02
C TYR A 171 5.41 -6.72 -7.60
N PRO A 172 5.34 -7.11 -8.89
CA PRO A 172 4.13 -7.66 -9.48
C PRO A 172 3.81 -9.01 -8.84
N HIS A 173 2.55 -9.22 -8.43
CA HIS A 173 2.06 -10.54 -8.06
C HIS A 173 1.88 -11.39 -9.32
N THR A 174 2.93 -12.08 -9.77
CA THR A 174 2.79 -13.18 -10.74
C THR A 174 2.67 -14.49 -9.97
N ARG A 175 1.60 -15.26 -10.25
CA ARG A 175 1.38 -16.60 -9.68
C ARG A 175 2.53 -17.58 -9.93
N ASP A 176 3.42 -17.29 -10.88
CA ASP A 176 4.46 -18.20 -11.40
C ASP A 176 5.91 -17.84 -11.06
N THR A 177 6.18 -16.85 -10.19
CA THR A 177 7.56 -16.52 -9.77
C THR A 177 7.86 -16.92 -8.34
N MET A 178 7.52 -18.16 -7.96
CA MET A 178 8.11 -18.77 -6.77
C MET A 178 9.37 -19.53 -7.18
N PRO A 179 10.58 -19.09 -6.78
CA PRO A 179 11.72 -20.00 -6.73
C PRO A 179 11.36 -21.15 -5.78
N ASP A 180 11.66 -22.38 -6.17
CA ASP A 180 11.59 -23.55 -5.28
C ASP A 180 12.40 -23.24 -4.02
N GLU A 181 11.78 -23.30 -2.84
CA GLU A 181 12.43 -23.03 -1.54
C GLU A 181 13.65 -23.96 -1.29
N ARG A 182 13.85 -24.97 -2.13
CA ARG A 182 15.04 -25.84 -2.14
C ARG A 182 16.32 -25.21 -2.69
N GLU A 183 16.27 -24.06 -3.36
CA GLU A 183 17.48 -23.48 -4.01
C GLU A 183 18.22 -22.42 -3.19
N VAL A 184 17.66 -21.92 -2.09
CA VAL A 184 18.35 -20.91 -1.26
C VAL A 184 19.16 -21.60 -0.16
N ARG A 185 20.27 -22.25 -0.55
CA ARG A 185 21.35 -22.56 0.39
C ARG A 185 22.20 -21.32 0.60
N VAL A 186 22.01 -20.64 1.73
CA VAL A 186 22.97 -19.65 2.22
C VAL A 186 24.06 -20.42 2.95
N GLU A 187 25.19 -20.67 2.28
CA GLU A 187 26.42 -21.10 2.94
C GLU A 187 27.06 -19.88 3.61
N PHE A 188 27.16 -19.90 4.93
CA PHE A 188 28.02 -18.98 5.68
C PHE A 188 29.45 -19.57 5.66
N TYR A 189 30.38 -18.85 5.04
CA TYR A 189 31.82 -19.04 5.24
C TYR A 189 32.32 -18.15 6.37
#